data_AF-A0A6G8G1D6-F1
#
_entry.id   AF-A0A6G8G1D6-F1
#
_cell.length_a   1.000
_cell.length_b   1.000
_cell.length_c   1.000
_cell.angle_alpha   90.00
_cell.angle_beta   90.00
_cell.angle_gamma   90.00
#
_symmetry.space_group_name_H-M   'P 1'
#
loop_
_entity.id
_entity.type
_entity.pdbx_description
1 polymer ?
#
loop_
_entity_poly.entity_id
_entity_poly.type
_entity_poly.pdbx_seq_one_letter_code
_entity_poly.pdbx_strand_id
1 'polypeptide(L)'
;MPSFIAAALFDYVTDFAAEVSSDSSLVYRVRGDTQTVTFVENFLAQFSGNYLGHEISGFSYRSRDELIQGRRKLEREASKEGAPQTTAAQALLYELEQLCTLVRDLSYGNADDDAESFHNEYVPDLLAAAVEWLEECQDVGALEAARSALDEYREALGI
;
A
#
# COMPACT_ATOMS: atom_id res chain seq x y z
N MET A 1 18.21 -13.61 -5.69
CA MET A 1 16.98 -13.37 -4.91
C MET A 1 16.14 -12.41 -5.73
N PRO A 2 14.85 -12.67 -5.97
CA PRO A 2 14.09 -11.76 -6.82
C PRO A 2 13.89 -10.44 -6.07
N SER A 3 14.48 -9.35 -6.55
CA SER A 3 14.11 -7.99 -6.12
C SER A 3 12.69 -7.75 -6.62
N PHE A 4 11.75 -7.67 -5.69
CA PHE A 4 10.34 -7.96 -5.93
C PHE A 4 9.55 -6.71 -6.31
N ILE A 5 9.79 -5.61 -5.61
CA ILE A 5 9.09 -4.34 -5.82
C ILE A 5 10.05 -3.35 -6.46
N ALA A 6 9.64 -2.71 -7.55
CA ALA A 6 10.44 -1.68 -8.18
C ALA A 6 10.51 -0.45 -7.28
N ALA A 7 11.73 -0.03 -6.90
CA ALA A 7 11.95 1.16 -6.08
C ALA A 7 11.29 2.43 -6.67
N ALA A 8 11.25 2.53 -8.00
CA ALA A 8 10.60 3.63 -8.73
C ALA A 8 9.08 3.72 -8.52
N LEU A 9 8.43 2.73 -7.88
CA LEU A 9 7.04 2.88 -7.47
C LEU A 9 6.89 3.94 -6.37
N PHE A 10 7.88 4.07 -5.50
CA PHE A 10 7.83 5.04 -4.42
C PHE A 10 7.97 6.49 -4.92
N ASP A 11 8.49 6.68 -6.14
CA ASP A 11 8.59 8.00 -6.80
C ASP A 11 7.21 8.67 -6.95
N TYR A 12 6.14 7.88 -7.17
CA TYR A 12 4.77 8.43 -7.23
C TYR A 12 4.34 9.09 -5.91
N VAL A 13 4.79 8.54 -4.78
CA VAL A 13 4.46 9.05 -3.45
C VAL A 13 5.27 10.30 -3.15
N THR A 14 6.55 10.31 -3.50
CA THR A 14 7.42 11.49 -3.34
C THR A 14 6.99 12.64 -4.26
N ASP A 15 6.56 12.34 -5.49
CA ASP A 15 6.03 13.35 -6.42
C ASP A 15 4.77 14.00 -5.85
N PHE A 16 3.86 13.20 -5.28
CA PHE A 16 2.66 13.72 -4.62
C PHE A 16 3.00 14.59 -3.40
N ALA A 17 3.95 14.14 -2.56
CA ALA A 17 4.39 14.90 -1.40
C ALA A 17 4.97 16.27 -1.79
N ALA A 18 5.76 16.31 -2.87
CA ALA A 18 6.29 17.55 -3.43
C ALA A 18 5.19 18.47 -3.97
N GLU A 19 4.19 17.93 -4.67
CA GLU A 19 3.04 18.69 -5.16
C GLU A 19 2.25 19.32 -4.00
N VAL A 20 1.90 18.52 -2.99
CA VAL A 20 1.16 18.99 -1.80
C VAL A 20 1.94 20.07 -1.04
N SER A 21 3.25 19.90 -0.88
CA SER A 21 4.11 20.89 -0.22
C SER A 21 4.13 22.23 -0.97
N SER A 22 3.93 22.21 -2.29
CA SER A 22 3.89 23.41 -3.13
C SER A 22 2.49 24.04 -3.24
N ASP A 23 1.43 23.24 -3.09
CA ASP A 23 0.04 23.65 -3.12
C ASP A 23 -0.80 22.79 -2.16
N SER A 24 -1.04 23.34 -0.96
CA SER A 24 -1.80 22.65 0.09
C SER A 24 -3.28 22.42 -0.25
N SER A 25 -3.79 22.95 -1.37
CA SER A 25 -5.16 22.70 -1.82
C SER A 25 -5.35 21.34 -2.52
N LEU A 26 -4.25 20.60 -2.73
CA LEU A 26 -4.23 19.30 -3.41
C LEU A 26 -4.42 18.09 -2.48
N VAL A 27 -4.20 18.27 -1.17
CA VAL A 27 -4.14 17.20 -0.14
C VAL A 27 -5.28 16.17 -0.26
N TYR A 28 -6.50 16.63 -0.53
CA TYR A 28 -7.71 15.79 -0.43
C TYR A 28 -8.30 15.40 -1.79
N ARG A 29 -7.54 15.59 -2.88
CA ARG A 29 -8.02 15.16 -4.19
C ARG A 29 -7.66 13.69 -4.39
N VAL A 30 -8.61 12.80 -4.13
CA VAL A 30 -8.54 11.42 -4.64
C VAL A 30 -9.37 11.32 -5.92
N ARG A 31 -8.68 11.17 -7.05
CA ARG A 31 -9.27 10.74 -8.31
C ARG A 31 -8.56 9.46 -8.74
N GLY A 32 -9.22 8.64 -9.55
CA GLY A 32 -8.66 7.37 -10.00
C GLY A 32 -7.33 7.48 -10.78
N ASP A 33 -6.91 8.69 -11.14
CA ASP A 33 -5.69 9.01 -11.88
C ASP A 33 -4.64 9.77 -11.06
N THR A 34 -4.78 9.87 -9.73
CA THR A 34 -3.77 10.51 -8.90
C THR A 34 -2.52 9.65 -8.75
N GLN A 35 -1.38 10.29 -8.49
CA GLN A 35 -0.11 9.59 -8.27
C GLN A 35 -0.21 8.58 -7.12
N THR A 36 -0.91 8.92 -6.04
CA THR A 36 -1.13 8.02 -4.90
C THR A 36 -1.97 6.81 -5.27
N VAL A 37 -3.05 6.96 -6.02
CA VAL A 37 -3.83 5.79 -6.51
C VAL A 37 -2.98 4.93 -7.43
N THR A 38 -2.23 5.56 -8.35
CA THR A 38 -1.30 4.86 -9.25
C THR A 38 -0.26 4.06 -8.48
N PHE A 39 0.31 4.63 -7.40
CA PHE A 39 1.20 3.92 -6.50
C PHE A 39 0.53 2.68 -5.91
N VAL A 40 -0.64 2.82 -5.27
CA VAL A 40 -1.30 1.70 -4.59
C VAL A 40 -1.66 0.59 -5.60
N GLU A 41 -2.16 0.91 -6.79
CA GLU A 41 -2.49 -0.09 -7.81
C GLU A 41 -1.26 -0.87 -8.29
N ASN A 42 -0.16 -0.17 -8.59
CA ASN A 42 1.06 -0.81 -9.04
C ASN A 42 1.73 -1.61 -7.92
N PHE A 43 1.71 -1.09 -6.70
CA PHE A 43 2.23 -1.79 -5.53
C PHE A 43 1.42 -3.06 -5.26
N LEU A 44 0.09 -3.00 -5.32
CA LEU A 44 -0.79 -4.18 -5.21
C LEU A 44 -0.44 -5.23 -6.26
N ALA A 45 -0.34 -4.84 -7.53
CA ALA A 45 -0.03 -5.75 -8.62
C ALA A 45 1.34 -6.41 -8.44
N GLN A 46 2.37 -5.60 -8.14
CA GLN A 46 3.72 -6.09 -7.92
C GLN A 46 3.88 -6.87 -6.63
N PHE A 47 3.11 -6.62 -5.56
CA PHE A 47 3.20 -7.42 -4.35
C PHE A 47 2.48 -8.76 -4.53
N SER A 48 1.26 -8.75 -5.08
CA SER A 48 0.44 -9.94 -5.29
C SER A 48 1.02 -10.90 -6.34
N GLY A 49 1.52 -10.39 -7.48
CA GLY A 49 2.17 -11.20 -8.54
C GLY A 49 3.28 -12.12 -8.04
N ASN A 50 3.86 -11.66 -6.97
CA ASN A 50 5.14 -12.01 -6.44
C ASN A 50 4.90 -12.93 -5.24
N TYR A 51 4.08 -12.46 -4.29
CA TYR A 51 3.80 -13.19 -3.06
C TYR A 51 2.67 -14.22 -3.20
N LEU A 52 1.63 -13.90 -3.98
CA LEU A 52 0.50 -14.80 -4.26
C LEU A 52 0.67 -15.60 -5.56
N GLY A 53 1.74 -15.32 -6.32
CA GLY A 53 2.07 -16.00 -7.57
C GLY A 53 1.16 -15.63 -8.75
N HIS A 54 0.35 -14.57 -8.62
CA HIS A 54 -0.47 -14.01 -9.69
C HIS A 54 -0.80 -12.56 -9.38
N GLU A 55 -0.84 -11.72 -10.42
CA GLU A 55 -1.09 -10.29 -10.28
C GLU A 55 -2.56 -10.03 -10.00
N ILE A 56 -2.84 -9.23 -8.97
CA ILE A 56 -4.14 -8.64 -8.68
C ILE A 56 -4.12 -7.23 -9.26
N SER A 57 -4.90 -7.00 -10.32
CA SER A 57 -5.01 -5.69 -10.95
C SER A 57 -6.25 -4.94 -10.46
N GLY A 58 -6.05 -3.74 -9.91
CA GLY A 58 -7.10 -2.82 -9.52
C GLY A 58 -7.87 -3.20 -8.25
N PHE A 59 -8.68 -2.26 -7.77
CA PHE A 59 -9.45 -2.40 -6.53
C PHE A 59 -10.88 -2.88 -6.81
N SER A 60 -11.17 -4.13 -6.48
CA SER A 60 -12.49 -4.73 -6.61
C SER A 60 -12.83 -5.61 -5.41
N TYR A 61 -14.11 -5.98 -5.25
CA TYR A 61 -14.51 -7.00 -4.27
C TYR A 61 -13.76 -8.31 -4.48
N ARG A 62 -13.51 -8.67 -5.73
CA ARG A 62 -12.74 -9.85 -6.09
C ARG A 62 -11.29 -9.73 -5.63
N SER A 63 -10.64 -8.61 -5.91
CA SER A 63 -9.27 -8.32 -5.46
C SER A 63 -9.15 -8.44 -3.94
N ARG A 64 -10.11 -7.86 -3.22
CA ARG A 64 -10.19 -7.97 -1.75
C ARG A 64 -10.33 -9.41 -1.28
N ASP A 65 -11.23 -10.18 -1.89
CA ASP A 65 -11.44 -11.59 -1.51
C ASP A 65 -10.19 -12.44 -1.78
N GLU A 66 -9.44 -12.16 -2.85
CA GLU A 66 -8.16 -12.81 -3.16
C GLU A 66 -7.09 -12.48 -2.09
N LEU A 67 -6.99 -11.22 -1.65
CA LEU A 67 -6.09 -10.82 -0.57
C LEU A 67 -6.45 -11.49 0.77
N ILE A 68 -7.74 -11.52 1.14
CA ILE A 68 -8.24 -12.21 2.35
C ILE A 68 -7.86 -13.69 2.32
N GLN A 69 -8.01 -14.34 1.16
CA GLN A 69 -7.64 -15.74 1.00
C GLN A 69 -6.13 -15.94 1.15
N GLY A 70 -5.32 -15.04 0.58
CA GLY A 70 -3.87 -15.01 0.75
C GLY A 70 -3.47 -14.91 2.22
N ARG A 71 -4.01 -13.93 2.95
CA ARG A 71 -3.69 -13.73 4.38
C ARG A 71 -4.11 -14.93 5.23
N ARG A 72 -5.32 -15.45 5.04
CA ARG A 72 -5.79 -16.66 5.74
C ARG A 72 -4.97 -17.91 5.42
N LYS A 73 -4.34 -17.99 4.25
CA LYS A 73 -3.42 -19.07 3.93
C LYS A 73 -2.16 -18.96 4.79
N LEU A 74 -1.57 -17.77 4.89
CA LEU A 74 -0.40 -17.53 5.74
C LEU A 74 -0.71 -17.80 7.23
N GLU A 75 -1.85 -17.34 7.72
CA GLU A 75 -2.27 -17.57 9.12
C GLU A 75 -2.33 -19.07 9.45
N ARG A 76 -2.83 -19.88 8.51
CA ARG A 76 -2.89 -21.34 8.65
C ARG A 76 -1.52 -22.00 8.58
N GLU A 77 -0.59 -21.46 7.78
CA GLU A 77 0.78 -21.97 7.67
C GLU A 77 1.57 -21.66 8.95
N ALA A 78 1.54 -20.42 9.44
CA ALA A 78 2.16 -20.01 10.70
C ALA A 78 1.65 -20.81 11.91
N SER A 79 0.33 -21.05 11.96
CA SER A 79 -0.30 -21.85 13.02
C SER A 79 0.19 -23.30 13.05
N LYS A 80 0.53 -23.89 11.90
CA LYS A 80 1.06 -25.27 11.83
C LYS A 80 2.50 -25.38 12.33
N GLU A 81 3.26 -24.30 12.21
CA GLU A 81 4.65 -24.22 12.64
C GLU A 81 4.77 -23.81 14.12
N GLY A 82 3.66 -23.54 14.79
CA GLY A 82 3.63 -23.12 16.20
C GLY A 82 4.10 -21.68 16.42
N ALA A 83 4.12 -20.87 15.35
CA ALA A 83 4.47 -19.46 15.40
C ALA A 83 3.20 -18.59 15.46
N PRO A 84 2.87 -17.97 16.61
CA PRO A 84 1.70 -17.10 16.74
C PRO A 84 1.94 -15.67 16.24
N GLN A 85 3.06 -15.38 15.59
CA GLN A 85 3.41 -14.02 15.18
C GLN A 85 2.82 -13.66 13.82
N THR A 86 2.17 -12.50 13.75
CA THR A 86 1.81 -11.86 12.50
C THR A 86 3.09 -11.54 11.73
N THR A 87 3.21 -12.01 10.48
CA THR A 87 4.36 -11.67 9.63
C THR A 87 4.13 -10.29 8.98
N ALA A 88 5.20 -9.59 8.57
CA ALA A 88 5.02 -8.29 7.92
C ALA A 88 4.22 -8.42 6.60
N ALA A 89 4.33 -9.56 5.92
CA ALA A 89 3.50 -9.87 4.75
C ALA A 89 2.00 -9.99 5.08
N GLN A 90 1.63 -10.50 6.27
CA GLN A 90 0.23 -10.56 6.70
C GLN A 90 -0.33 -9.17 7.02
N ALA A 91 0.47 -8.31 7.65
CA ALA A 91 0.11 -6.92 7.90
C ALA A 91 -0.08 -6.18 6.57
N LEU A 92 0.84 -6.34 5.61
CA LEU A 92 0.75 -5.72 4.30
C LEU A 92 -0.47 -6.17 3.50
N LEU A 93 -0.82 -7.46 3.54
CA LEU A 93 -2.05 -7.97 2.95
C LEU A 93 -3.29 -7.32 3.58
N TYR A 94 -3.30 -7.14 4.91
CA TYR A 94 -4.40 -6.50 5.60
C TYR A 94 -4.58 -5.03 5.17
N GLU A 95 -3.52 -4.25 5.04
CA GLU A 95 -3.62 -2.86 4.56
C GLU A 95 -4.17 -2.79 3.13
N LEU A 96 -3.71 -3.68 2.24
CA LEU A 96 -4.23 -3.78 0.88
C LEU A 96 -5.72 -4.21 0.85
N GLU A 97 -6.17 -5.06 1.78
CA GLU A 97 -7.59 -5.42 1.92
C GLU A 97 -8.46 -4.21 2.29
N GLN A 98 -7.97 -3.34 3.18
CA GLN A 98 -8.68 -2.12 3.57
C GLN A 98 -8.77 -1.14 2.39
N LEU A 99 -7.64 -0.93 1.70
CA LEU A 99 -7.56 -0.06 0.53
C LEU A 99 -8.48 -0.51 -0.62
N CYS A 100 -8.64 -1.82 -0.85
CA CYS A 100 -9.64 -2.32 -1.81
C CYS A 100 -11.08 -1.90 -1.47
N THR A 101 -11.39 -1.72 -0.19
CA THR A 101 -12.71 -1.27 0.25
C THR A 101 -12.84 0.23 0.02
N LEU A 102 -11.84 0.99 0.45
CA LEU A 102 -11.84 2.44 0.41
C LEU A 102 -11.79 3.02 -1.01
N VAL A 103 -10.86 2.57 -1.87
CA VAL A 103 -10.73 3.09 -3.24
C VAL A 103 -11.99 2.81 -4.07
N ARG A 104 -12.66 1.69 -3.79
CA ARG A 104 -13.97 1.42 -4.36
C ARG A 104 -14.99 2.47 -3.91
N ASP A 105 -15.11 2.72 -2.61
CA ASP A 105 -16.11 3.64 -2.05
C ASP A 105 -15.89 5.10 -2.53
N LEU A 106 -14.62 5.50 -2.67
CA LEU A 106 -14.21 6.73 -3.33
C LEU A 106 -14.68 6.81 -4.79
N SER A 107 -14.64 5.69 -5.52
CA SER A 107 -15.10 5.62 -6.91
C SER A 107 -16.63 5.72 -7.07
N TYR A 108 -17.40 5.49 -6.00
CA TYR A 108 -18.88 5.51 -6.02
C TYR A 108 -19.53 6.74 -5.36
N GLY A 109 -18.75 7.73 -4.92
CA GLY A 109 -19.24 9.10 -4.68
C GLY A 109 -19.36 9.58 -3.23
N ASN A 110 -18.72 8.94 -2.25
CA ASN A 110 -18.56 9.48 -0.89
C ASN A 110 -17.20 10.19 -0.71
N ALA A 111 -16.90 11.16 -1.57
CA ALA A 111 -15.52 11.45 -1.94
C ALA A 111 -14.67 12.27 -0.94
N ASP A 112 -15.25 13.10 -0.06
CA ASP A 112 -14.44 14.08 0.68
C ASP A 112 -13.85 13.54 2.00
N ASP A 113 -14.67 12.95 2.88
CA ASP A 113 -14.19 12.37 4.15
C ASP A 113 -13.31 11.13 3.91
N ASP A 114 -13.66 10.32 2.90
CA ASP A 114 -12.90 9.11 2.54
C ASP A 114 -11.54 9.47 1.90
N ALA A 115 -11.41 10.65 1.28
CA ALA A 115 -10.16 11.11 0.68
C ALA A 115 -9.15 11.57 1.74
N GLU A 116 -9.63 12.24 2.79
CA GLU A 116 -8.80 12.58 3.95
C GLU A 116 -8.25 11.32 4.63
N SER A 117 -9.11 10.35 4.94
CA SER A 117 -8.64 9.07 5.50
C SER A 117 -7.69 8.34 4.56
N PHE A 118 -7.95 8.32 3.25
CA PHE A 118 -7.05 7.70 2.28
C PHE A 118 -5.63 8.27 2.36
N HIS A 119 -5.51 9.60 2.39
CA HIS A 119 -4.21 10.26 2.44
C HIS A 119 -3.56 10.24 3.82
N ASN A 120 -4.32 10.43 4.90
CA ASN A 120 -3.76 10.61 6.25
C ASN A 120 -3.61 9.31 7.05
N GLU A 121 -4.33 8.25 6.69
CA GLU A 121 -4.34 6.99 7.43
C GLU A 121 -3.85 5.84 6.53
N TYR A 122 -4.56 5.53 5.44
CA TYR A 122 -4.33 4.29 4.70
C TYR A 122 -3.05 4.27 3.85
N VAL A 123 -2.68 5.35 3.16
CA VAL A 123 -1.43 5.39 2.39
C VAL A 123 -0.19 5.34 3.32
N PRO A 124 -0.13 6.12 4.42
CA PRO A 124 0.95 6.00 5.40
C PRO A 124 1.04 4.61 6.03
N ASP A 125 -0.08 3.98 6.38
CA ASP A 125 -0.10 2.64 6.98
C ASP A 125 0.37 1.58 5.98
N LEU A 126 -0.04 1.69 4.71
CA LEU A 126 0.48 0.85 3.63
C LEU A 126 2.00 1.01 3.47
N LEU A 127 2.51 2.23 3.45
CA LEU A 127 3.93 2.52 3.32
C LEU A 127 4.73 1.97 4.52
N ALA A 128 4.20 2.12 5.74
CA ALA A 128 4.82 1.55 6.94
C ALA A 128 4.86 0.01 6.88
N ALA A 129 3.74 -0.64 6.52
CA ALA A 129 3.70 -2.09 6.34
C ALA A 129 4.63 -2.57 5.21
N ALA A 130 4.78 -1.79 4.14
CA ALA A 130 5.72 -2.06 3.07
C ALA A 130 7.18 -1.98 3.56
N VAL A 131 7.53 -0.97 4.37
CA VAL A 131 8.86 -0.85 4.99
C VAL A 131 9.16 -2.07 5.86
N GLU A 132 8.26 -2.45 6.76
CA GLU A 132 8.44 -3.63 7.62
C GLU A 132 8.64 -4.91 6.80
N TRP A 133 7.86 -5.08 5.74
CA TRP A 133 7.96 -6.25 4.87
C TRP A 133 9.26 -6.27 4.06
N LEU A 134 9.71 -5.12 3.54
CA LEU A 134 10.97 -4.99 2.82
C LEU A 134 12.19 -5.22 3.74
N GLU A 135 12.10 -4.81 5.02
CA GLU A 135 13.08 -5.14 6.05
C GLU A 135 13.18 -6.65 6.30
N GLU A 136 12.04 -7.31 6.49
CA GLU A 136 11.97 -8.77 6.67
C GLU A 136 12.56 -9.52 5.46
N CYS A 137 12.32 -9.01 4.25
CA CYS A 137 12.85 -9.56 3.00
C CYS A 137 14.31 -9.19 2.71
N GLN A 138 14.91 -8.28 3.47
CA GLN A 138 16.26 -7.73 3.25
C GLN A 138 16.44 -7.08 1.86
N ASP A 139 15.39 -6.48 1.28
CA ASP A 139 15.47 -5.78 -0.02
C ASP A 139 15.94 -4.34 0.17
N VAL A 140 17.26 -4.16 0.30
CA VAL A 140 17.88 -2.85 0.58
C VAL A 140 17.50 -1.78 -0.45
N GLY A 141 17.36 -2.15 -1.73
CA GLY A 141 17.10 -1.20 -2.81
C GLY A 141 15.71 -0.58 -2.73
N ALA A 142 14.68 -1.40 -2.50
CA ALA A 142 13.32 -0.91 -2.33
C ALA A 142 13.08 -0.32 -0.93
N LEU A 143 13.78 -0.82 0.11
CA LEU A 143 13.62 -0.36 1.49
C LEU A 143 13.98 1.12 1.67
N GLU A 144 15.10 1.57 1.11
CA GLU A 144 15.52 2.98 1.22
C GLU A 144 14.50 3.92 0.54
N ALA A 145 14.01 3.54 -0.63
CA ALA A 145 12.99 4.30 -1.35
C ALA A 145 11.66 4.34 -0.59
N ALA A 146 11.23 3.22 0.00
CA ALA A 146 10.01 3.14 0.80
C ALA A 146 10.07 4.03 2.05
N ARG A 147 11.22 4.05 2.76
CA ARG A 147 11.41 4.91 3.93
C ARG A 147 11.41 6.39 3.57
N SER A 148 12.14 6.77 2.52
CA SER A 148 12.16 8.17 2.05
C SER A 148 10.75 8.63 1.68
N ALA A 149 10.02 7.82 0.91
CA ALA A 149 8.66 8.12 0.51
C ALA A 149 7.71 8.25 1.71
N LEU A 150 7.81 7.37 2.71
CA LEU A 150 7.02 7.47 3.93
C LEU A 150 7.29 8.77 4.70
N ASP A 151 8.56 9.12 4.90
CA ASP A 151 8.97 10.31 5.64
C ASP A 151 8.52 11.59 4.92
N GLU A 152 8.79 11.70 3.61
CA GLU A 152 8.40 12.85 2.79
C GLU A 152 6.87 13.02 2.72
N TYR A 153 6.15 11.91 2.59
CA TYR A 153 4.70 11.93 2.52
C TYR A 153 4.05 12.37 3.83
N ARG A 154 4.56 11.89 4.97
CA ARG A 154 4.13 12.34 6.31
C ARG A 154 4.44 13.81 6.54
N GLU A 155 5.64 14.26 6.18
CA GLU A 155 6.04 15.67 6.30
C GLU A 155 5.11 16.58 5.48
N ALA A 156 4.83 16.23 4.23
CA ALA A 156 3.95 17.00 3.34
C ALA A 156 2.51 17.12 3.87
N LEU A 157 2.02 16.10 4.55
CA LEU A 157 0.67 16.06 5.15
C LEU A 157 0.62 16.60 6.58
N GLY A 158 1.76 16.82 7.23
CA GLY A 158 1.85 17.31 8.60
C GLY A 158 1.39 16.28 9.65
N ILE A 159 1.62 14.98 9.39
CA ILE A 159 1.22 13.84 10.24
C ILE A 159 2.42 13.07 10.80
#